data_AF-A0A921DI99-F1
#
_entry.id   AF-A0A921DI99-F1
#
_cell.length_a   1.000
_cell.length_b   1.000
_cell.length_c   1.000
_cell.angle_alpha   90.00
_cell.angle_beta   90.00
_cell.angle_gamma   90.00
#
_symmetry.space_group_name_H-M   'P 1'
#
loop_
_entity.id
_entity.type
_entity.pdbx_description
1 polymer ?
#
loop_
_entity_poly.entity_id
_entity_poly.type
_entity_poly.pdbx_seq_one_letter_code
_entity_poly.pdbx_strand_id
1 'polypeptide(L)'
;YSGIFNNQTNIHFDVNFLVFQIRDLEDELRPIAMYTILDFIWNRIRSKLKKRILVIDEAWTMMKHEDSAKFLHGLVKRARKYYLGVTTITQDVEDFLHSVYGKAIITNSSMQLLLKQAPSAADILEKVFHLSKGEKYLLMNSEVGQGIMFAGLEHAAVQIIASYSEEKIITTDPEEILKVQELEDKNMQHIDPLG
;
A
#
# COMPACT_ATOMS: atom_id res chain seq x y z
N TYR A 1 14.21 -23.80 -0.59
CA TYR A 1 14.70 -23.17 0.66
C TYR A 1 16.19 -22.82 0.69
N SER A 2 16.84 -22.52 -0.44
CA SER A 2 18.23 -21.99 -0.47
C SER A 2 18.45 -20.81 -1.40
N GLY A 3 17.39 -20.28 -2.05
CA GLY A 3 17.52 -19.27 -3.11
C GLY A 3 17.23 -17.83 -2.71
N ILE A 4 16.50 -17.58 -1.62
CA ILE A 4 16.02 -16.21 -1.27
C ILE A 4 17.10 -15.38 -0.57
N PHE A 5 17.98 -16.00 0.20
CA PHE A 5 18.99 -15.30 1.02
C PHE A 5 20.44 -15.64 0.66
N ASN A 6 20.69 -16.49 -0.33
CA ASN A 6 22.00 -17.11 -0.52
C ASN A 6 22.80 -16.58 -1.72
N ASN A 7 22.46 -15.38 -2.20
CA ASN A 7 23.20 -14.69 -3.26
C ASN A 7 23.44 -13.23 -2.89
N GLN A 8 24.56 -12.68 -3.37
CA GLN A 8 24.89 -11.26 -3.24
C GLN A 8 23.80 -10.42 -3.93
N THR A 9 23.37 -9.33 -3.30
CA THR A 9 22.33 -8.44 -3.85
C THR A 9 22.73 -7.96 -5.25
N ASN A 10 22.01 -8.43 -6.27
CA ASN A 10 22.30 -8.20 -7.70
C ASN A 10 21.40 -7.12 -8.34
N ILE A 11 20.75 -6.29 -7.53
CA ILE A 11 19.79 -5.31 -8.02
C ILE A 11 20.52 -4.06 -8.50
N HIS A 12 20.31 -3.67 -9.75
CA HIS A 12 20.79 -2.40 -10.31
C HIS A 12 19.82 -1.26 -9.95
N PHE A 13 20.26 -0.33 -9.10
CA PHE A 13 19.39 0.68 -8.46
C PHE A 13 19.41 2.07 -9.10
N ASP A 14 19.91 2.20 -10.33
CA ASP A 14 19.85 3.46 -11.08
C ASP A 14 18.55 3.53 -11.90
N VAL A 15 17.43 3.33 -11.20
CA VAL A 15 16.08 3.35 -11.75
C VAL A 15 15.20 4.30 -10.93
N ASN A 16 14.26 4.95 -11.59
CA ASN A 16 13.32 5.89 -10.94
C ASN A 16 12.14 5.19 -10.25
N PHE A 17 11.95 3.90 -10.51
CA PHE A 17 10.87 3.08 -9.97
C PHE A 17 11.41 1.69 -9.64
N LEU A 18 11.13 1.22 -8.41
CA LEU A 18 11.63 -0.06 -7.90
C LEU A 18 10.51 -0.73 -7.12
N VAL A 19 10.23 -1.99 -7.45
CA VAL A 19 9.18 -2.79 -6.82
C VAL A 19 9.80 -4.05 -6.25
N PHE A 20 9.46 -4.37 -5.00
CA PHE A 20 9.80 -5.64 -4.37
C PHE A 20 8.52 -6.46 -4.22
N GLN A 21 8.45 -7.61 -4.89
CA GLN A 21 7.32 -8.52 -4.79
C GLN A 21 7.58 -9.58 -3.72
N ILE A 22 6.69 -9.67 -2.72
CA ILE A 22 6.75 -10.66 -1.65
C ILE A 22 5.54 -11.62 -1.65
N ARG A 23 4.75 -11.61 -2.73
CA ARG A 23 3.49 -12.34 -2.85
C ARG A 23 3.67 -13.85 -2.67
N ASP A 24 4.71 -14.40 -3.26
CA ASP A 24 4.97 -15.85 -3.30
C ASP A 24 5.68 -16.37 -2.04
N LEU A 25 5.84 -15.52 -1.01
CA LEU A 25 6.34 -15.94 0.29
C LEU A 25 5.21 -16.46 1.17
N GLU A 26 5.51 -17.51 1.94
CA GLU A 26 4.65 -18.01 3.02
C GLU A 26 4.38 -16.90 4.04
N ASP A 27 3.19 -16.90 4.63
CA ASP A 27 2.72 -15.83 5.52
C ASP A 27 3.62 -15.61 6.74
N GLU A 28 4.31 -16.65 7.19
CA GLU A 28 5.26 -16.62 8.30
C GLU A 28 6.58 -15.91 7.91
N LEU A 29 6.96 -15.98 6.63
CA LEU A 29 8.20 -15.38 6.11
C LEU A 29 8.00 -13.93 5.65
N ARG A 30 6.76 -13.53 5.32
CA ARG A 30 6.45 -12.18 4.84
C ARG A 30 6.91 -11.06 5.78
N PRO A 31 6.67 -11.10 7.11
CA PRO A 31 7.14 -10.05 8.01
C PRO A 31 8.66 -9.92 8.03
N ILE A 32 9.38 -11.05 8.02
CA ILE A 32 10.84 -11.09 8.03
C ILE A 32 11.39 -10.49 6.73
N ALA A 33 10.85 -10.92 5.59
CA ALA A 33 11.26 -10.41 4.29
C ALA A 33 10.98 -8.90 4.16
N MET A 34 9.79 -8.46 4.57
CA MET A 34 9.42 -7.03 4.57
C MET A 34 10.36 -6.22 5.45
N TYR A 35 10.69 -6.71 6.64
CA TYR A 35 11.67 -6.07 7.52
C TYR A 35 13.03 -5.91 6.83
N THR A 36 13.57 -6.98 6.24
CA THR A 36 14.86 -6.95 5.55
C THR A 36 14.86 -5.97 4.36
N ILE A 37 13.79 -5.98 3.55
CA ILE A 37 13.63 -5.07 2.41
C ILE A 37 13.59 -3.61 2.89
N LEU A 38 12.78 -3.32 3.92
CA LEU A 38 12.64 -1.97 4.45
C LEU A 38 13.93 -1.48 5.11
N ASP A 39 14.68 -2.34 5.81
CA ASP A 39 16.00 -1.97 6.36
C ASP A 39 17.01 -1.66 5.25
N PHE A 40 17.05 -2.48 4.21
CA PHE A 40 17.86 -2.22 3.03
C PHE A 40 17.52 -0.87 2.38
N ILE A 41 16.23 -0.61 2.13
CA ILE A 41 15.74 0.65 1.56
C ILE A 41 16.13 1.82 2.48
N TRP A 42 15.92 1.67 3.79
CA TRP A 42 16.21 2.70 4.77
C TRP A 42 17.70 3.08 4.81
N ASN A 43 18.59 2.08 4.79
CA ASN A 43 20.04 2.28 4.71
C ASN A 43 20.42 3.06 3.44
N ARG A 44 19.81 2.73 2.29
CA ARG A 44 20.03 3.44 1.04
C ARG A 44 19.52 4.89 1.09
N ILE A 45 18.35 5.13 1.66
CA ILE A 45 17.78 6.48 1.80
C ILE A 45 18.69 7.38 2.63
N ARG A 46 19.25 6.85 3.73
CA ARG A 46 20.19 7.57 4.59
C ARG A 46 21.52 7.88 3.90
N SER A 47 21.96 7.06 2.95
CA SER A 47 23.24 7.25 2.25
C SER A 47 23.25 8.42 1.27
N LYS A 48 22.10 8.80 0.71
CA LYS A 48 21.98 9.90 -0.27
C LYS A 48 20.66 10.63 -0.09
N LEU A 49 20.76 11.89 0.34
CA LEU A 49 19.63 12.78 0.54
C LEU A 49 19.05 13.19 -0.83
N LYS A 50 17.87 12.66 -1.17
CA LYS A 50 17.07 13.04 -2.34
C LYS A 50 15.60 12.74 -2.07
N LYS A 51 14.69 13.48 -2.73
CA LYS A 51 13.24 13.26 -2.63
C LYS A 51 12.88 11.87 -3.15
N ARG A 52 12.10 11.12 -2.38
CA ARG A 52 11.62 9.77 -2.71
C ARG A 52 10.24 9.54 -2.09
N ILE A 53 9.49 8.63 -2.67
CA ILE A 53 8.27 8.07 -2.07
C ILE A 53 8.53 6.58 -1.83
N LEU A 54 8.20 6.11 -0.65
CA LEU A 54 8.16 4.70 -0.29
C LEU A 54 6.70 4.32 -0.07
N VAL A 55 6.21 3.41 -0.89
CA VAL A 55 4.88 2.81 -0.72
C VAL A 55 5.08 1.41 -0.14
N ILE A 56 4.38 1.11 0.94
CA ILE A 56 4.43 -0.17 1.65
C ILE A 56 3.02 -0.73 1.59
N ASP A 57 2.83 -1.69 0.68
CA ASP A 57 1.60 -2.45 0.59
C ASP A 57 1.57 -3.58 1.62
N GLU A 58 0.38 -3.98 2.04
CA GLU A 58 0.15 -4.97 3.11
C GLU A 58 0.95 -4.68 4.39
N ALA A 59 1.06 -3.40 4.75
CA ALA A 59 1.90 -2.97 5.87
C ALA A 59 1.45 -3.55 7.23
N TRP A 60 0.23 -4.11 7.32
CA TRP A 60 -0.28 -4.80 8.50
C TRP A 60 0.55 -6.04 8.85
N THR A 61 1.25 -6.66 7.89
CA THR A 61 2.12 -7.81 8.17
C THR A 61 3.23 -7.45 9.14
N MET A 62 3.68 -6.18 9.17
CA MET A 62 4.67 -5.67 10.11
C MET A 62 4.10 -5.50 11.53
N MET A 63 2.77 -5.41 11.68
CA MET A 63 2.10 -5.28 12.97
C MET A 63 2.04 -6.60 13.74
N LYS A 64 2.25 -7.74 13.07
CA LYS A 64 2.25 -9.08 13.69
C LYS A 64 3.33 -9.29 14.76
N HIS A 65 4.44 -8.56 14.68
CA HIS A 65 5.56 -8.67 15.62
C HIS A 65 5.97 -7.29 16.13
N GLU A 66 6.16 -7.18 17.45
CA GLU A 66 6.44 -5.89 18.10
C GLU A 66 7.69 -5.20 17.53
N ASP A 67 8.78 -5.93 17.33
CA ASP A 67 10.04 -5.38 16.80
C ASP A 67 9.89 -4.85 15.37
N SER A 68 9.11 -5.54 14.54
CA SER A 68 8.81 -5.12 13.16
C SER A 68 7.95 -3.85 13.15
N ALA A 69 6.92 -3.81 14.00
CA ALA A 69 6.04 -2.65 14.15
C ALA A 69 6.81 -1.42 14.66
N LYS A 70 7.68 -1.63 15.66
CA LYS A 70 8.55 -0.59 16.23
C LYS A 70 9.54 -0.07 15.21
N PHE A 71 10.12 -0.94 14.37
CA PHE A 71 10.99 -0.55 13.29
C PHE A 71 10.27 0.34 12.26
N LEU A 72 9.11 -0.09 11.77
CA LEU A 72 8.31 0.68 10.80
C LEU A 72 7.93 2.06 11.37
N HIS A 73 7.45 2.10 12.62
CA HIS A 73 7.14 3.36 13.29
C HIS A 73 8.38 4.27 13.41
N GLY A 74 9.54 3.71 13.76
CA GLY A 74 10.80 4.43 13.80
C GLY A 74 11.24 4.97 12.44
N LEU A 75 11.00 4.23 11.35
CA LEU A 75 11.23 4.69 9.98
C LEU A 75 10.33 5.87 9.65
N VAL A 76 9.01 5.73 9.84
CA VAL A 76 8.00 6.77 9.55
C VAL A 76 8.32 8.08 10.29
N LYS A 77 8.64 8.02 11.59
CA LYS A 77 9.01 9.22 12.38
C LYS A 77 10.25 9.96 11.87
N ARG A 78 11.15 9.26 11.18
CA ARG A 78 12.41 9.84 10.67
C ARG A 78 12.32 10.22 9.20
N ALA A 79 11.37 9.67 8.44
CA ALA A 79 11.25 9.80 6.98
C ALA A 79 11.38 11.25 6.49
N ARG A 80 10.68 12.20 7.14
CA ARG A 80 10.72 13.63 6.79
C ARG A 80 12.13 14.24 6.80
N LYS A 81 13.01 13.80 7.71
CA LYS A 81 14.39 14.29 7.80
C LYS A 81 15.24 13.89 6.59
N TYR A 82 14.78 12.92 5.81
CA TYR A 82 15.50 12.37 4.66
C TYR A 82 14.77 12.60 3.32
N TYR A 83 13.82 13.55 3.28
CA TYR A 83 12.95 13.80 2.12
C TYR A 83 12.21 12.55 1.61
N LEU A 84 11.83 11.68 2.54
CA LEU A 84 11.05 10.49 2.24
C LEU A 84 9.59 10.73 2.59
N GLY A 85 8.70 10.62 1.60
CA GLY A 85 7.27 10.37 1.83
C GLY A 85 7.05 8.87 2.04
N VAL A 86 6.26 8.50 3.05
CA VAL A 86 5.91 7.10 3.31
C VAL A 86 4.40 6.97 3.21
N THR A 87 3.94 6.02 2.41
CA THR A 87 2.54 5.65 2.26
C THR A 87 2.41 4.19 2.65
N THR A 88 1.62 3.91 3.68
CA THR A 88 1.26 2.55 4.08
C THR A 88 -0.13 2.23 3.57
N ILE A 89 -0.31 1.07 2.96
CA ILE A 89 -1.58 0.58 2.47
C ILE A 89 -1.92 -0.69 3.28
N THR A 90 -3.17 -0.77 3.74
CA THR A 90 -3.70 -1.92 4.48
C THR A 90 -5.16 -2.11 4.14
N GLN A 91 -5.60 -3.36 4.05
CA GLN A 91 -7.00 -3.71 3.81
C GLN A 91 -7.82 -3.61 5.09
N ASP A 92 -7.22 -4.04 6.21
CA ASP A 92 -7.82 -3.93 7.52
C ASP A 92 -7.07 -2.87 8.35
N VAL A 93 -7.81 -1.87 8.79
CA VAL A 93 -7.31 -0.82 9.66
C VAL A 93 -7.16 -1.32 11.10
N GLU A 94 -7.94 -2.30 11.53
CA GLU A 94 -7.96 -2.84 12.89
C GLU A 94 -6.60 -3.42 13.28
N ASP A 95 -5.90 -4.07 12.34
CA ASP A 95 -4.54 -4.59 12.55
C ASP A 95 -3.56 -3.51 13.03
N PHE A 96 -3.68 -2.30 12.48
CA PHE A 96 -2.88 -1.16 12.93
C PHE A 96 -3.34 -0.64 14.28
N LEU A 97 -4.65 -0.67 14.56
CA LEU A 97 -5.24 -0.10 15.76
C LEU A 97 -5.00 -0.96 17.01
N HIS A 98 -4.85 -2.27 16.85
CA HIS A 98 -4.44 -3.17 17.92
C HIS A 98 -2.96 -2.98 18.33
N SER A 99 -2.13 -2.41 17.44
CA SER A 99 -0.73 -2.09 17.72
C SER A 99 -0.56 -0.66 18.21
N VAL A 100 0.13 -0.46 19.35
CA VAL A 100 0.50 0.89 19.82
C VAL A 100 1.32 1.66 18.78
N TYR A 101 2.14 0.95 17.99
CA TYR A 101 2.94 1.53 16.92
C TYR A 101 2.09 1.81 15.67
N GLY A 102 1.18 0.90 15.32
CA GLY A 102 0.27 1.08 14.18
C GLY A 102 -0.66 2.28 14.38
N LYS A 103 -1.27 2.40 15.56
CA LYS A 103 -2.07 3.58 15.94
C LYS A 103 -1.26 4.86 15.79
N ALA A 104 -0.02 4.88 16.25
CA ALA A 104 0.85 6.05 16.12
C ALA A 104 1.23 6.36 14.65
N ILE A 105 1.37 5.36 13.79
CA ILE A 105 1.60 5.58 12.34
C ILE A 105 0.38 6.26 11.72
N ILE A 106 -0.82 5.75 12.01
CA ILE A 106 -2.07 6.33 11.51
C ILE A 106 -2.20 7.78 11.98
N THR A 107 -2.17 8.04 13.29
CA THR A 107 -2.46 9.36 13.85
C THR A 107 -1.44 10.44 13.48
N ASN A 108 -0.20 10.06 13.15
CA ASN A 108 0.85 10.99 12.75
C ASN A 108 0.96 11.16 11.22
N SER A 109 0.15 10.44 10.44
CA SER A 109 0.12 10.59 8.99
C SER A 109 -0.56 11.92 8.63
N SER A 110 0.12 12.75 7.83
CA SER A 110 -0.41 14.06 7.42
C SER A 110 -1.58 13.97 6.46
N MET A 111 -1.67 12.84 5.74
CA MET A 111 -2.74 12.54 4.81
C MET A 111 -3.20 11.11 5.05
N GLN A 112 -4.50 10.89 4.99
CA GLN A 112 -5.11 9.57 5.11
C GLN A 112 -6.20 9.45 4.05
N LEU A 113 -6.43 8.25 3.56
CA LEU A 113 -7.51 7.95 2.62
C LEU A 113 -8.23 6.71 3.13
N LEU A 114 -9.46 6.90 3.59
CA LEU A 114 -10.34 5.80 3.98
C LEU A 114 -11.31 5.54 2.84
N LEU A 115 -11.08 4.45 2.10
CA LEU A 115 -12.05 3.92 1.14
C LEU A 115 -13.12 3.12 1.88
N LYS A 116 -14.13 2.60 1.17
CA LYS A 116 -15.17 1.71 1.71
C LYS A 116 -14.64 0.73 2.78
N GLN A 117 -15.26 0.76 3.96
CA GLN A 117 -14.89 -0.08 5.11
C GLN A 117 -16.03 -1.04 5.46
N ALA A 118 -15.71 -2.13 6.18
CA ALA A 118 -16.72 -3.03 6.69
C ALA A 118 -17.58 -2.33 7.78
N PRO A 119 -18.90 -2.58 7.85
CA PRO A 119 -19.76 -2.01 8.88
C PRO A 119 -19.34 -2.32 10.32
N SER A 120 -18.65 -3.45 10.54
CA SER A 120 -18.10 -3.83 11.85
C SER A 120 -17.06 -2.84 12.37
N ALA A 121 -16.30 -2.20 11.48
CA ALA A 121 -15.25 -1.24 11.84
C ALA A 121 -15.79 0.18 12.08
N ALA A 122 -17.09 0.43 11.92
CA ALA A 122 -17.65 1.79 11.94
C ALA A 122 -17.37 2.55 13.25
N ASP A 123 -17.54 1.87 14.40
CA ASP A 123 -17.39 2.49 15.71
C ASP A 123 -15.92 2.73 16.08
N ILE A 124 -15.01 1.86 15.63
CA ILE A 124 -13.58 2.04 15.88
C ILE A 124 -13.03 3.17 15.00
N LEU A 125 -13.45 3.23 13.74
CA LEU A 125 -13.09 4.29 12.80
C LEU A 125 -13.57 5.67 13.25
N GLU A 126 -14.82 5.77 13.72
CA GLU A 126 -15.38 7.02 14.27
C GLU A 126 -14.49 7.57 15.39
N LYS A 127 -14.04 6.71 16.32
CA LYS A 127 -13.21 7.12 17.46
C LYS A 127 -11.78 7.48 17.06
N VAL A 128 -11.19 6.74 16.12
CA VAL A 128 -9.78 6.90 15.74
C VAL A 128 -9.58 8.09 14.82
N PHE A 129 -10.46 8.26 13.84
CA PHE A 129 -10.36 9.29 12.81
C PHE A 129 -11.23 10.51 13.11
N HIS A 130 -11.89 10.53 14.28
CA HIS A 130 -12.76 11.62 14.73
C HIS A 130 -13.85 11.96 13.71
N LEU A 131 -14.45 10.92 13.12
CA LEU A 131 -15.48 11.09 12.11
C LEU A 131 -16.74 11.72 12.73
N SER A 132 -17.31 12.70 12.05
CA SER A 132 -18.67 13.14 12.31
C SER A 132 -19.68 12.03 11.96
N LYS A 133 -20.90 12.14 12.49
CA LYS A 133 -21.99 11.21 12.13
C LYS A 133 -22.25 11.15 10.63
N GLY A 134 -22.10 12.29 9.93
CA GLY A 134 -22.26 12.38 8.49
C GLY A 134 -21.15 11.66 7.73
N GLU A 135 -19.90 11.84 8.14
CA GLU A 135 -18.74 11.15 7.55
C GLU A 135 -18.79 9.64 7.80
N LYS A 136 -19.16 9.22 9.02
CA LYS A 136 -19.40 7.80 9.32
C LYS A 136 -20.47 7.24 8.39
N TYR A 137 -21.61 7.91 8.25
CA TYR A 137 -22.67 7.49 7.36
C TYR A 137 -22.20 7.39 5.90
N LEU A 138 -21.47 8.40 5.40
CA LEU A 138 -20.92 8.42 4.05
C LEU A 138 -19.96 7.25 3.82
N LEU A 139 -19.03 7.02 4.74
CA LEU A 139 -18.03 5.96 4.62
C LEU A 139 -18.67 4.56 4.61
N MET A 140 -19.69 4.34 5.45
CA MET A 140 -20.40 3.05 5.52
C MET A 140 -21.29 2.76 4.30
N ASN A 141 -21.72 3.80 3.59
CA ASN A 141 -22.53 3.68 2.38
C ASN A 141 -21.71 3.94 1.10
N SER A 142 -20.39 4.03 1.20
CA SER A 142 -19.50 4.25 0.06
C SER A 142 -19.46 3.02 -0.86
N GLU A 143 -19.40 3.27 -2.15
CA GLU A 143 -19.13 2.24 -3.16
C GLU A 143 -17.62 2.00 -3.33
N VAL A 144 -17.25 1.01 -4.14
CA VAL A 144 -15.83 0.79 -4.50
C VAL A 144 -15.30 2.05 -5.20
N GLY A 145 -14.12 2.51 -4.80
CA GLY A 145 -13.52 3.75 -5.30
C GLY A 145 -14.03 5.03 -4.61
N GLN A 146 -15.02 4.95 -3.72
CA GLN A 146 -15.48 6.08 -2.90
C GLN A 146 -14.91 6.02 -1.49
N GLY A 147 -14.75 7.19 -0.87
CA GLY A 147 -14.24 7.28 0.49
C GLY A 147 -14.10 8.70 1.00
N ILE A 148 -13.29 8.86 2.04
CA ILE A 148 -12.97 10.13 2.68
C ILE A 148 -11.45 10.31 2.68
N MET A 149 -11.02 11.48 2.21
CA MET A 149 -9.63 11.92 2.28
C MET A 149 -9.47 12.92 3.42
N PHE A 150 -8.45 12.70 4.23
CA PHE A 150 -8.06 13.53 5.35
C PHE A 150 -6.76 14.25 4.99
N ALA A 151 -6.72 15.56 5.11
CA ALA A 151 -5.53 16.39 4.93
C ALA A 151 -5.38 17.33 6.13
N GLY A 152 -4.65 16.87 7.14
CA GLY A 152 -4.63 17.54 8.44
C GLY A 152 -6.00 17.50 9.11
N LEU A 153 -6.65 18.66 9.24
CA LEU A 153 -7.98 18.80 9.84
C LEU A 153 -9.11 18.85 8.80
N GLU A 154 -8.76 18.93 7.51
CA GLU A 154 -9.72 19.03 6.42
C GLU A 154 -10.11 17.63 5.95
N HIS A 155 -11.41 17.38 5.86
CA HIS A 155 -11.96 16.12 5.39
C HIS A 155 -12.78 16.36 4.13
N ALA A 156 -12.58 15.54 3.10
CA ALA A 156 -13.29 15.63 1.85
C ALA A 156 -13.78 14.25 1.42
N ALA A 157 -15.06 14.16 1.03
CA ALA A 157 -15.55 13.00 0.31
C ALA A 157 -14.86 12.94 -1.06
N VAL A 158 -14.39 11.76 -1.45
CA VAL A 158 -13.66 11.55 -2.70
C VAL A 158 -14.24 10.37 -3.47
N GLN A 159 -14.15 10.47 -4.80
CA GLN A 159 -14.40 9.38 -5.73
C GLN A 159 -13.19 9.24 -6.64
N ILE A 160 -12.58 8.06 -6.61
CA ILE A 160 -11.41 7.71 -7.42
C ILE A 160 -11.93 7.00 -8.67
N ILE A 161 -11.57 7.54 -9.82
CA ILE A 161 -11.97 7.01 -11.12
C ILE A 161 -10.68 6.78 -11.91
N ALA A 162 -10.42 5.52 -12.29
CA ALA A 162 -9.32 5.20 -13.16
C ALA A 162 -9.65 5.63 -14.60
N SER A 163 -8.66 6.13 -15.33
CA SER A 163 -8.81 6.26 -16.77
C SER A 163 -8.89 4.88 -17.42
N TYR A 164 -9.50 4.80 -18.60
CA TYR A 164 -9.57 3.55 -19.38
C TYR A 164 -8.21 2.90 -19.61
N SER A 165 -7.15 3.70 -19.78
CA SER A 165 -5.78 3.19 -19.92
C SER A 165 -5.22 2.61 -18.61
N GLU A 166 -5.53 3.20 -17.46
CA GLU A 166 -5.07 2.71 -16.16
C GLU A 166 -5.82 1.44 -15.75
N GLU A 167 -7.13 1.41 -15.98
CA GLU A 167 -8.02 0.29 -15.64
C GLU A 167 -7.53 -1.04 -16.25
N LYS A 168 -7.09 -1.02 -17.51
CA LYS A 168 -6.50 -2.20 -18.17
C LYS A 168 -5.24 -2.74 -17.49
N ILE A 169 -4.49 -1.88 -16.82
CA ILE A 169 -3.21 -2.22 -16.20
C ILE A 169 -3.42 -2.70 -14.76
N ILE A 170 -4.37 -2.08 -14.05
CA ILE A 170 -4.54 -2.27 -12.60
C ILE A 170 -5.67 -3.21 -12.23
N THR A 171 -6.55 -3.59 -13.17
CA THR A 171 -7.69 -4.44 -12.85
C THR A 171 -7.22 -5.78 -12.27
N THR A 172 -7.80 -6.13 -11.13
CA THR A 172 -7.65 -7.44 -10.50
C THR A 172 -8.91 -8.28 -10.65
N ASP A 173 -9.94 -7.76 -11.33
CA ASP A 173 -11.18 -8.50 -11.57
C ASP A 173 -10.89 -9.63 -12.57
N PRO A 174 -11.07 -10.90 -12.17
CA PRO A 174 -10.83 -12.03 -13.05
C PRO A 174 -11.60 -11.94 -14.39
N GLU A 175 -12.83 -11.43 -14.39
CA GLU A 175 -13.62 -11.31 -15.62
C GLU A 175 -13.04 -10.26 -16.57
N GLU A 176 -12.57 -9.13 -16.03
CA GLU A 176 -11.96 -8.07 -16.83
C GLU A 176 -10.59 -8.50 -17.36
N ILE A 177 -9.78 -9.17 -16.54
CA ILE A 177 -8.50 -9.75 -16.94
C ILE A 177 -8.70 -10.71 -18.11
N LEU A 178 -9.67 -11.63 -18.01
CA LEU A 178 -9.98 -12.57 -19.09
C LEU A 178 -10.43 -11.85 -20.36
N LYS A 179 -11.28 -10.82 -20.25
CA LYS A 179 -11.69 -10.00 -21.41
C LYS A 179 -10.52 -9.29 -22.06
N VAL A 180 -9.59 -8.73 -21.28
CA VAL A 180 -8.38 -8.07 -21.80
C VAL A 180 -7.51 -9.09 -22.54
N GLN A 181 -7.28 -10.28 -21.96
CA GLN A 181 -6.53 -11.37 -22.60
C GLN A 181 -7.18 -11.83 -23.91
N GLU A 182 -8.50 -12.03 -23.93
CA GLU A 182 -9.23 -12.42 -25.15
C GLU A 182 -9.12 -11.36 -26.26
N LEU A 183 -9.12 -10.07 -25.90
CA LEU A 183 -8.95 -8.97 -26.86
C LEU A 183 -7.52 -8.90 -27.41
N GLU A 184 -6.52 -9.14 -26.57
CA GLU A 184 -5.12 -9.22 -26.98
C GLU A 184 -4.87 -10.41 -27.91
N ASP A 185 -5.41 -11.59 -27.59
CA ASP A 185 -5.30 -12.79 -28.42
C ASP A 185 -5.98 -12.60 -29.78
N LYS A 186 -7.17 -11.99 -29.82
CA LYS A 186 -7.88 -11.68 -31.08
C LYS A 186 -7.12 -10.67 -31.94
N ASN A 187 -6.52 -9.65 -31.32
CA ASN A 187 -5.70 -8.67 -32.03
C ASN A 187 -4.41 -9.30 -32.56
N MET A 188 -3.79 -10.22 -31.82
CA MET A 188 -2.58 -10.93 -32.26
C MET A 188 -2.85 -11.90 -33.42
N GLN A 189 -4.03 -12.52 -33.45
CA GLN A 189 -4.50 -13.38 -34.56
C GLN A 189 -4.82 -12.59 -35.85
N HIS A 190 -4.97 -11.27 -35.79
CA HIS A 190 -5.20 -10.41 -36.97
C HIS A 190 -3.90 -9.82 -37.55
N ILE A 191 -2.71 -10.11 -36.99
CA ILE A 191 -1.43 -9.55 -37.43
C ILE A 191 -0.64 -10.51 -38.36
N ASP A 192 -1.18 -11.67 -38.75
CA ASP A 192 -0.68 -12.43 -39.91
C ASP A 192 -1.79 -13.25 -40.59
N PRO A 193 -1.99 -13.10 -41.92
CA PRO A 193 -1.02 -13.66 -42.85
C PRO A 193 -0.68 -12.71 -44.02
N LEU A 194 0.56 -12.23 -44.07
CA LEU A 194 1.20 -11.85 -45.33
C LEU A 194 2.47 -12.70 -45.53
N GLY A 195 2.22 -13.97 -45.87
CA GLY A 195 3.13 -14.79 -46.65
C GLY A 195 2.84 -14.65 -48.14
#